data_AF-A0A5C6BSC8-F1
#
_entry.id   AF-A0A5C6BSC8-F1
#
_cell.length_a   1.000
_cell.length_b   1.000
_cell.length_c   1.000
_cell.angle_alpha   90.00
_cell.angle_beta   90.00
_cell.angle_gamma   90.00
#
_symmetry.space_group_name_H-M   'P 1'
#
loop_
_entity.id
_entity.type
_entity.pdbx_description
1 polymer ?
#
loop_
_entity_poly.entity_id
_entity_poly.type
_entity_poly.pdbx_seq_one_letter_code
_entity_poly.pdbx_strand_id
1 'polypeptide(L)'
;MSHETIIYGFIEGATWKPPEYRRFQKANLDVLGALPETDEFPPITRGMFSCTPLESPCTFRAQVIHFGGSMNGLNFDAVPEWILKFESVLSRLYWIEATAHVWTDYIDGAYQFWWKIGDKCLSTYHDGDPQPTSTWTRKHLHLVRSLDEPPHDLL
;
A
#
# COMPACT_ATOMS: atom_id res chain seq x y z
N MET A 1 18.13 20.77 9.28
CA MET A 1 17.80 19.55 10.04
C MET A 1 16.99 18.68 9.09
N SER A 2 17.36 17.42 8.91
CA SER A 2 16.60 16.47 8.12
C SER A 2 15.36 16.04 8.90
N HIS A 3 14.21 16.08 8.25
CA HIS A 3 12.94 15.61 8.80
C HIS A 3 12.74 14.15 8.38
N GLU A 4 12.58 13.25 9.34
CA GLU A 4 12.27 11.84 9.07
C GLU A 4 10.78 11.68 8.79
N THR A 5 10.47 10.88 7.77
CA THR A 5 9.11 10.48 7.49
C THR A 5 9.03 8.98 7.29
N ILE A 6 8.19 8.35 8.10
CA ILE A 6 7.97 6.91 8.06
C ILE A 6 6.65 6.67 7.35
N ILE A 7 6.71 5.87 6.28
CA ILE A 7 5.51 5.37 5.62
C ILE A 7 5.45 3.87 5.81
N TYR A 8 4.26 3.35 6.11
CA TYR A 8 4.01 1.92 6.10
C TYR A 8 2.54 1.61 5.88
N GLY A 9 2.23 0.38 5.48
CA GLY A 9 0.86 -0.01 5.22
C GLY A 9 0.73 -1.38 4.59
N PHE A 10 -0.46 -1.64 4.05
CA PHE A 10 -0.73 -2.85 3.31
C PHE A 10 -1.69 -2.61 2.15
N ILE A 11 -1.63 -3.50 1.17
CA ILE A 11 -2.57 -3.63 0.06
C ILE A 11 -3.18 -5.03 0.16
N GLU A 12 -4.51 -5.11 0.18
CA GLU A 12 -5.25 -6.36 0.04
C GLU A 12 -5.40 -6.69 -1.44
N GLY A 13 -4.69 -7.72 -1.89
CA GLY A 13 -4.74 -8.25 -3.24
C GLY A 13 -6.06 -8.95 -3.53
N ALA A 14 -6.58 -8.75 -4.74
CA ALA A 14 -7.78 -9.42 -5.20
C ALA A 14 -7.54 -10.92 -5.44
N THR A 15 -8.63 -11.70 -5.40
CA THR A 15 -8.59 -13.14 -5.65
C THR A 15 -9.26 -13.48 -6.98
N TRP A 16 -8.65 -14.39 -7.73
CA TRP A 16 -9.25 -14.94 -8.93
C TRP A 16 -10.26 -16.04 -8.60
N LYS A 17 -10.93 -16.57 -9.63
CA LYS A 17 -11.85 -17.69 -9.52
C LYS A 17 -11.11 -19.02 -9.27
N PRO A 18 -11.72 -19.96 -8.53
CA PRO A 18 -11.26 -21.35 -8.51
C PRO A 18 -11.16 -21.93 -9.93
N PRO A 19 -10.16 -22.78 -10.24
CA PRO A 19 -9.09 -23.25 -9.36
C PRO A 19 -7.86 -22.31 -9.29
N GLU A 20 -7.81 -21.25 -10.10
CA GLU A 20 -6.62 -20.40 -10.32
C GLU A 20 -6.54 -19.19 -9.36
N TYR A 21 -6.86 -19.36 -8.07
CA TYR A 21 -6.92 -18.25 -7.10
C TYR A 21 -5.67 -17.35 -7.06
N ARG A 22 -4.49 -17.91 -7.41
CA ARG A 22 -3.19 -17.23 -7.38
C ARG A 22 -2.85 -16.43 -8.64
N ARG A 23 -3.69 -16.45 -9.68
CA ARG A 23 -3.41 -15.77 -10.97
C ARG A 23 -3.05 -14.30 -10.77
N PHE A 24 -3.90 -13.56 -10.06
CA PHE A 24 -3.67 -12.16 -9.71
C PHE A 24 -2.47 -11.95 -8.79
N GLN A 25 -2.25 -12.86 -7.84
CA GLN A 25 -1.15 -12.75 -6.89
C GLN A 25 0.21 -12.83 -7.60
N LYS A 26 0.32 -13.71 -8.60
CA LYS A 26 1.51 -13.81 -9.46
C LYS A 26 1.71 -12.54 -10.29
N ALA A 27 0.66 -12.06 -10.95
CA ALA A 27 0.73 -10.82 -11.73
C ALA A 27 1.15 -9.61 -10.86
N ASN A 28 0.66 -9.52 -9.62
CA ASN A 28 1.08 -8.50 -8.66
C ASN A 28 2.58 -8.63 -8.32
N LEU A 29 3.08 -9.85 -8.09
CA LEU A 29 4.51 -10.08 -7.83
C LEU A 29 5.38 -9.65 -9.01
N ASP A 30 4.94 -9.90 -10.26
CA ASP A 30 5.66 -9.47 -11.46
C ASP A 30 5.74 -7.93 -11.54
N VAL A 31 4.63 -7.24 -11.24
CA VAL A 31 4.57 -5.77 -11.20
C VAL A 31 5.50 -5.21 -10.13
N LEU A 32 5.47 -5.78 -8.92
CA LEU A 32 6.34 -5.36 -7.81
C LEU A 32 7.82 -5.65 -8.10
N GLY A 33 8.12 -6.81 -8.69
CA GLY A 33 9.48 -7.21 -9.06
C GLY A 33 10.09 -6.33 -10.15
N ALA A 34 9.25 -5.73 -11.00
CA ALA A 34 9.64 -4.78 -12.04
C ALA A 34 9.75 -3.32 -11.57
N LEU A 35 9.43 -3.02 -10.30
CA LEU A 35 9.70 -1.70 -9.73
C LEU A 35 11.21 -1.43 -9.68
N PRO A 36 11.64 -0.16 -9.79
CA PRO A 36 13.06 0.17 -9.78
C PRO A 36 13.68 -0.08 -8.41
N GLU A 37 14.99 -0.37 -8.39
CA GLU A 37 15.77 -0.45 -7.14
C GLU A 37 15.98 0.92 -6.51
N THR A 38 16.07 1.96 -7.33
CA THR A 38 16.24 3.36 -6.95
C THR A 38 15.26 4.21 -7.76
N ASP A 39 14.59 5.16 -7.11
CA ASP A 39 13.61 6.04 -7.75
C ASP A 39 13.91 7.50 -7.42
N GLU A 40 13.40 8.42 -8.24
CA GLU A 40 13.47 9.85 -7.96
C GLU A 40 12.63 10.20 -6.73
N PHE A 41 12.99 11.27 -6.04
CA PHE A 41 12.23 11.73 -4.89
C PHE A 41 10.84 12.23 -5.30
N PRO A 42 9.76 11.91 -4.56
CA PRO A 42 9.71 10.98 -3.44
C PRO A 42 9.77 9.52 -3.93
N PRO A 43 10.62 8.67 -3.35
CA PRO A 43 10.92 7.37 -3.95
C PRO A 43 9.79 6.35 -3.72
N ILE A 44 9.48 5.57 -4.76
CA ILE A 44 8.80 4.28 -4.64
C ILE A 44 9.66 3.21 -5.29
N THR A 45 10.31 2.39 -4.46
CA THR A 45 11.23 1.35 -4.93
C THR A 45 10.67 -0.04 -4.65
N ARG A 46 11.21 -1.02 -5.37
CA ARG A 46 10.90 -2.44 -5.14
C ARG A 46 11.12 -2.86 -3.69
N GLY A 47 12.19 -2.35 -3.07
CA GLY A 47 12.57 -2.70 -1.69
C GLY A 47 11.57 -2.25 -0.63
N MET A 48 10.64 -1.34 -0.97
CA MET A 48 9.59 -0.93 -0.05
C MET A 48 8.50 -1.98 0.12
N PHE A 49 8.35 -2.95 -0.79
CA PHE A 49 7.24 -3.89 -0.81
C PHE A 49 7.68 -5.31 -0.45
N SER A 50 6.80 -6.04 0.23
CA SER A 50 6.96 -7.46 0.53
C SER A 50 5.61 -8.16 0.50
N CYS A 51 5.60 -9.43 0.12
CA CYS A 51 4.39 -10.26 0.10
C CYS A 51 4.61 -11.51 0.95
N THR A 52 3.55 -11.98 1.61
CA THR A 52 3.57 -13.33 2.19
C THR A 52 3.78 -14.35 1.06
N PRO A 53 4.70 -15.33 1.21
CA PRO A 53 4.92 -16.34 0.18
C PRO A 53 3.64 -17.07 -0.20
N LEU A 54 3.46 -17.36 -1.48
CA LEU A 54 2.23 -18.00 -2.00
C LEU A 54 1.96 -19.36 -1.37
N GLU A 55 3.02 -20.08 -0.97
CA GLU A 55 2.95 -21.41 -0.34
C GLU A 55 3.00 -21.37 1.19
N SER A 56 2.96 -20.17 1.78
CA SER A 56 2.96 -20.01 3.22
C SER A 56 1.64 -20.51 3.83
N PRO A 57 1.67 -21.16 5.01
CA PRO A 57 0.46 -21.46 5.78
C PRO A 57 -0.31 -20.19 6.19
N CYS A 58 0.33 -19.02 6.15
CA CYS A 58 -0.30 -17.72 6.41
C CYS A 58 -1.00 -17.11 5.17
N THR A 59 -0.93 -17.75 4.01
CA THR A 59 -1.59 -17.30 2.77
C THR A 59 -2.82 -18.16 2.49
N PHE A 60 -4.01 -17.68 2.88
CA PHE A 60 -5.26 -18.39 2.62
C PHE A 60 -5.83 -18.05 1.24
N ARG A 61 -6.58 -16.95 1.14
CA ARG A 61 -7.25 -16.54 -0.10
C ARG A 61 -6.72 -15.22 -0.62
N ALA A 62 -6.80 -14.15 0.17
CA ALA A 62 -6.26 -12.85 -0.21
C ALA A 62 -4.73 -12.84 -0.11
N GLN A 63 -4.09 -12.11 -1.04
CA GLN A 63 -2.68 -11.76 -0.91
C GLN A 63 -2.60 -10.50 -0.06
N VAL A 64 -1.67 -10.48 0.89
CA VAL A 64 -1.33 -9.26 1.63
C VAL A 64 0.02 -8.77 1.15
N ILE A 65 0.04 -7.56 0.61
CA ILE A 65 1.26 -6.88 0.16
C ILE A 65 1.56 -5.81 1.20
N HIS A 66 2.58 -6.02 2.02
CA HIS A 66 3.05 -5.03 2.97
C HIS A 66 3.98 -4.05 2.27
N PHE A 67 3.97 -2.82 2.72
CA PHE A 67 4.97 -1.85 2.30
C PHE A 67 5.41 -0.95 3.44
N GLY A 68 6.63 -0.41 3.32
CA GLY A 68 7.10 0.63 4.20
C GLY A 68 8.49 1.16 3.84
N GLY A 69 8.85 2.25 4.50
CA GLY A 69 10.14 2.90 4.36
C GLY A 69 10.29 4.07 5.33
N SER A 70 11.53 4.33 5.74
CA SER A 70 11.92 5.59 6.38
C SER A 70 12.60 6.45 5.32
N MET A 71 12.09 7.66 5.13
CA MET A 71 12.55 8.61 4.12
C MET A 71 13.00 9.90 4.78
N ASN A 72 14.11 10.44 4.27
CA ASN A 72 14.57 11.76 4.63
C ASN A 72 13.89 12.81 3.74
N GLY A 73 13.27 13.82 4.35
CA GLY A 73 12.83 15.03 3.67
C GLY A 73 11.47 14.96 2.99
N LEU A 74 10.68 13.89 3.20
CA LEU A 74 9.29 13.83 2.74
C LEU A 74 8.40 14.73 3.59
N ASN A 75 8.47 16.03 3.31
CA ASN A 75 7.63 17.04 3.95
C ASN A 75 6.17 16.93 3.48
N PHE A 76 5.29 17.70 4.12
CA PHE A 76 3.87 17.76 3.78
C PHE A 76 3.63 18.07 2.29
N ASP A 77 4.47 18.90 1.67
CA ASP A 77 4.32 19.31 0.27
C ASP A 77 4.64 18.18 -0.72
N ALA A 78 5.49 17.22 -0.34
CA ALA A 78 5.87 16.08 -1.17
C ALA A 78 4.98 14.85 -0.97
N VAL A 79 4.19 14.78 0.11
CA VAL A 79 3.23 13.68 0.35
C VAL A 79 2.21 13.53 -0.79
N PRO A 80 1.61 14.60 -1.35
CA PRO A 80 0.75 14.49 -2.53
C PRO A 80 1.42 13.81 -3.73
N GLU A 81 2.69 14.10 -3.99
CA GLU A 81 3.44 13.48 -5.09
C GLU A 81 3.71 12.00 -4.82
N TRP A 82 4.09 11.66 -3.58
CA TRP A 82 4.24 10.25 -3.17
C TRP A 82 2.93 9.47 -3.35
N ILE A 83 1.79 10.07 -2.98
CA ILE A 83 0.47 9.47 -3.17
C ILE A 83 0.20 9.19 -4.66
N LEU A 84 0.53 10.11 -5.57
CA LEU A 84 0.34 9.90 -7.01
C LEU A 84 1.21 8.76 -7.54
N LYS A 85 2.47 8.68 -7.11
CA LYS A 85 3.34 7.55 -7.46
C LYS A 85 2.80 6.24 -6.91
N PHE A 86 2.29 6.24 -5.67
CA PHE A 86 1.70 5.05 -5.05
C PHE A 86 0.45 4.59 -5.80
N GLU A 87 -0.41 5.53 -6.17
CA GLU A 87 -1.59 5.30 -7.02
C GLU A 87 -1.22 4.77 -8.41
N SER A 88 -0.07 5.17 -8.96
CA SER A 88 0.45 4.59 -10.21
C SER A 88 0.93 3.15 -10.05
N VAL A 89 1.33 2.73 -8.85
CA VAL A 89 1.56 1.30 -8.55
C VAL A 89 0.22 0.58 -8.42
N LEU A 90 -0.73 1.15 -7.67
CA LEU A 90 -2.07 0.56 -7.50
C LEU A 90 -2.78 0.32 -8.84
N SER A 91 -2.65 1.22 -9.81
CA SER A 91 -3.28 1.08 -11.13
C SER A 91 -2.72 -0.07 -11.97
N ARG A 92 -1.62 -0.70 -11.53
CA ARG A 92 -1.01 -1.87 -12.17
C ARG A 92 -1.28 -3.16 -11.42
N LEU A 93 -1.89 -3.10 -10.23
CA LEU A 93 -2.13 -4.24 -9.36
C LEU A 93 -3.60 -4.70 -9.40
N TYR A 94 -3.82 -5.98 -9.13
CA TYR A 94 -5.13 -6.53 -8.79
C TYR A 94 -5.31 -6.48 -7.27
N TRP A 95 -6.05 -5.49 -6.78
CA TRP A 95 -6.28 -5.21 -5.35
C TRP A 95 -7.72 -4.79 -5.08
N ILE A 96 -8.14 -4.81 -3.81
CA ILE A 96 -9.48 -4.44 -3.35
C ILE A 96 -9.43 -3.18 -2.48
N GLU A 97 -8.55 -3.17 -1.49
CA GLU A 97 -8.30 -2.01 -0.63
C GLU A 97 -6.82 -1.87 -0.27
N ALA A 98 -6.43 -0.65 0.10
CA ALA A 98 -5.09 -0.35 0.59
C ALA A 98 -5.16 0.68 1.72
N THR A 99 -4.23 0.58 2.66
CA THR A 99 -4.07 1.54 3.75
C THR A 99 -2.61 1.96 3.84
N ALA A 100 -2.35 3.27 3.91
CA ALA A 100 -1.02 3.83 4.18
C ALA A 100 -1.07 4.73 5.41
N HIS A 101 -0.09 4.59 6.29
CA HIS A 101 0.19 5.47 7.40
C HIS A 101 1.43 6.28 7.06
N VAL A 102 1.35 7.61 7.19
CA VAL A 102 2.44 8.54 6.91
C VAL A 102 2.71 9.37 8.15
N TRP A 103 3.90 9.22 8.69
CA TRP A 103 4.31 9.82 9.95
C TRP A 103 5.42 10.80 9.65
N THR A 104 5.25 12.05 10.03
CA THR A 104 6.26 13.10 9.84
C THR A 104 6.58 13.76 11.17
N ASP A 105 7.83 14.14 11.37
CA ASP A 105 8.32 14.87 12.54
C ASP A 105 8.11 16.39 12.45
N TYR A 106 7.64 16.91 11.31
CA TYR A 106 7.42 18.35 11.11
C TYR A 106 6.06 18.85 11.63
N ILE A 107 5.06 17.97 11.72
CA ILE A 107 3.70 18.26 12.21
C ILE A 107 3.36 17.17 13.22
N ASP A 108 2.91 17.53 14.43
CA ASP A 108 2.47 16.57 15.45
C ASP A 108 1.26 15.75 14.96
N GLY A 109 1.51 14.73 14.15
CA GLY A 109 0.45 13.89 13.63
C GLY A 109 0.89 12.82 12.63
N ALA A 110 0.01 11.85 12.46
CA ALA A 110 0.08 10.82 11.44
C ALA A 110 -1.08 11.00 10.46
N TYR A 111 -0.83 10.89 9.16
CA TYR A 111 -1.89 10.78 8.18
C TYR A 111 -2.16 9.31 7.91
N GLN A 112 -3.43 8.95 7.88
CA GLN A 112 -3.86 7.65 7.38
C GLN A 112 -4.62 7.86 6.09
N PHE A 113 -4.18 7.20 5.03
CA PHE A 113 -4.83 7.16 3.73
C PHE A 113 -5.46 5.79 3.53
N TRP A 114 -6.64 5.77 2.93
CA TRP A 114 -7.36 4.57 2.59
C TRP A 114 -7.87 4.63 1.16
N TRP A 115 -7.60 3.58 0.41
CA TRP A 115 -8.05 3.39 -0.96
C TRP A 115 -8.96 2.18 -1.02
N LYS A 116 -10.05 2.29 -1.80
CA LYS A 116 -10.94 1.16 -2.06
C LYS A 116 -11.55 1.22 -3.45
N ILE A 117 -11.56 0.09 -4.12
CA ILE A 117 -12.23 -0.08 -5.41
C ILE A 117 -13.74 -0.19 -5.20
N GLY A 118 -14.54 0.29 -6.15
CA GLY A 118 -16.00 0.15 -6.07
C GLY A 118 -16.49 -1.23 -6.49
N ASP A 119 -17.71 -1.61 -6.06
CA ASP A 119 -18.31 -2.93 -6.36
C ASP A 119 -18.38 -3.23 -7.87
N LYS A 120 -18.66 -2.20 -8.68
CA LYS A 120 -18.66 -2.32 -10.15
C LYS A 120 -17.27 -2.65 -10.71
N CYS A 121 -16.21 -2.13 -10.13
CA CYS A 121 -14.84 -2.47 -10.53
C CYS A 121 -14.54 -3.90 -10.10
N LEU A 122 -14.91 -4.27 -8.87
CA LEU A 122 -14.68 -5.62 -8.35
C LEU A 122 -15.38 -6.69 -9.19
N SER A 123 -16.60 -6.43 -9.70
CA SER A 123 -17.29 -7.38 -10.58
C SER A 123 -16.53 -7.65 -11.89
N THR A 124 -15.79 -6.66 -12.42
CA THR A 124 -15.02 -6.85 -13.66
C THR A 124 -13.88 -7.84 -13.50
N TYR A 125 -13.32 -8.02 -12.29
CA TYR A 125 -12.28 -9.01 -12.01
C TYR A 125 -12.75 -10.46 -12.16
N HIS A 126 -14.00 -10.68 -12.51
CA HIS A 126 -14.56 -12.00 -12.78
C HIS A 126 -14.90 -12.21 -14.26
N ASP A 127 -14.69 -11.22 -15.11
CA ASP A 127 -15.09 -11.26 -16.51
C ASP A 127 -13.88 -11.42 -17.43
N GLY A 128 -13.86 -12.51 -18.21
CA GLY A 128 -12.88 -12.73 -19.29
C GLY A 128 -11.42 -12.61 -18.85
N ASP A 129 -10.72 -11.63 -19.44
CA ASP A 129 -9.33 -11.27 -19.13
C ASP A 129 -9.25 -9.86 -18.54
N PRO A 130 -9.57 -9.69 -17.25
CA PRO A 130 -9.71 -8.38 -16.67
C PRO A 130 -8.37 -7.71 -16.50
N GLN A 131 -8.41 -6.38 -16.52
CA GLN A 131 -7.26 -5.53 -16.29
C GLN A 131 -7.31 -4.95 -14.88
N PRO A 132 -6.16 -4.57 -14.30
CA PRO A 132 -6.11 -3.75 -13.10
C PRO A 132 -7.01 -2.51 -13.21
N THR A 133 -7.67 -2.14 -12.12
CA THR A 133 -8.52 -0.94 -12.10
C THR A 133 -7.67 0.34 -12.05
N SER A 134 -8.10 1.37 -12.78
CA SER A 134 -7.58 2.73 -12.67
C SER A 134 -8.53 3.67 -11.91
N THR A 135 -9.55 3.11 -11.24
CA THR A 135 -10.59 3.87 -10.54
C THR A 135 -10.83 3.33 -9.14
N TRP A 136 -10.85 4.23 -8.15
CA TRP A 136 -11.05 3.95 -6.75
C TRP A 136 -11.54 5.19 -6.01
N THR A 137 -11.94 5.00 -4.76
CA THR A 137 -12.15 6.09 -3.79
C THR A 137 -10.93 6.19 -2.88
N ARG A 138 -10.48 7.42 -2.60
CA ARG A 138 -9.45 7.70 -1.60
C ARG A 138 -10.03 8.56 -0.48
N LYS A 139 -9.80 8.15 0.76
CA LYS A 139 -10.10 8.95 1.97
C LYS A 139 -8.81 9.16 2.75
N HIS A 140 -8.76 10.22 3.56
CA HIS A 140 -7.66 10.43 4.48
C HIS A 140 -8.15 10.99 5.81
N LEU A 141 -7.41 10.68 6.87
CA LEU A 141 -7.62 11.19 8.22
C LEU A 141 -6.30 11.73 8.74
N HIS A 142 -6.36 12.88 9.40
CA HIS A 142 -5.26 13.41 10.19
C HIS A 142 -5.44 12.96 11.65
N LEU A 143 -4.50 12.19 12.15
CA LEU A 143 -4.45 11.70 13.52
C LEU A 143 -3.43 12.55 14.28
N VAL A 144 -3.87 13.26 15.32
CA VAL A 144 -2.94 13.92 16.24
C VAL A 144 -2.29 12.82 17.08
N ARG A 145 -0.96 12.84 17.18
CA ARG A 145 -0.26 11.90 18.05
C ARG A 145 -0.42 12.36 19.50
N SER A 146 -1.24 11.67 20.29
CA SER A 146 -1.08 11.75 21.74
C SER A 146 0.19 10.97 22.09
N LEU A 147 1.19 11.64 22.65
CA LEU A 147 2.37 11.01 23.25
C LEU A 147 2.06 10.48 24.66
N ASP A 148 0.83 9.99 24.91
CA ASP A 148 0.56 9.32 26.18
C ASP A 148 1.44 8.06 26.24
N GLU A 149 2.23 7.96 27.31
CA GLU A 149 3.10 6.82 27.58
C GLU A 149 2.29 5.52 27.47
N PRO A 150 2.89 4.42 26.94
CA PRO A 150 2.25 3.12 27.08
C PRO A 150 1.94 2.90 28.57
N PRO A 151 0.75 2.36 28.91
CA PRO A 151 0.43 2.12 30.32
C PRO A 151 1.56 1.30 30.93
N HIS A 152 2.14 1.82 32.02
CA HIS A 152 3.24 1.19 32.78
C HIS A 152 2.87 -0.21 33.33
N ASP A 153 1.64 -0.66 33.12
CA ASP A 153 1.08 -1.92 33.61
C ASP A 153 1.32 -3.13 32.68
N LEU A 154 2.22 -3.03 31.70
CA LEU A 154 2.57 -4.14 30.78
C LEU A 154 4.01 -4.66 30.90
N LEU A 155 4.64 -4.50 32.08
CA LEU A 155 5.90 -5.17 32.44
C LEU A 155 5.72 -6.09 33.66
#